data_AF-A0A379AH85-F1
#
_entry.id   AF-A0A379AH85-F1
#
_cell.length_a   1.000
_cell.length_b   1.000
_cell.length_c   1.000
_cell.angle_alpha   90.00
_cell.angle_beta   90.00
_cell.angle_gamma   90.00
#
_symmetry.space_group_name_H-M   'P 1'
#
loop_
_entity.id
_entity.type
_entity.pdbx_description
1 polymer ?
#
loop_
_entity_poly.entity_id
_entity_poly.type
_entity_poly.pdbx_seq_one_letter_code
_entity_poly.pdbx_strand_id
1 'polypeptide(L)'
;MAWLRSQGAVNTIREYRSQAEEIRAELEGRALQALQQGADPQKVMQELAHKLTNRLIHAPTKSLQQAARDGDNERLQILRDSLGLD
;
A
#
# COMPACT_ATOMS: atom_id res chain seq x y z
N MET A 1 -26.11 6.97 -16.86
CA MET A 1 -25.62 7.46 -15.54
C MET A 1 -24.88 6.39 -14.72
N ALA A 2 -25.34 5.14 -14.64
CA ALA A 2 -24.61 4.07 -13.91
C ALA A 2 -23.26 3.69 -14.55
N TRP A 3 -23.16 3.73 -15.88
CA TRP A 3 -21.95 3.39 -16.64
C TRP A 3 -20.76 4.35 -16.40
N LEU A 4 -21.02 5.65 -16.26
CA LEU A 4 -19.99 6.66 -15.93
C LEU A 4 -19.46 6.48 -14.49
N ARG A 5 -20.32 6.05 -13.54
CA ARG A 5 -19.91 5.76 -12.17
C ARG A 5 -19.08 4.48 -12.07
N SER A 6 -19.42 3.44 -12.84
CA SER A 6 -18.59 2.23 -12.91
C SER A 6 -17.24 2.49 -13.55
N GLN A 7 -17.15 3.39 -14.53
CA GLN A 7 -15.88 3.74 -15.17
C GLN A 7 -14.94 4.50 -14.21
N GLY A 8 -15.49 5.39 -13.38
CA GLY A 8 -14.73 6.09 -12.34
C GLY A 8 -14.14 5.14 -11.29
N ALA A 9 -14.95 4.22 -10.76
CA ALA A 9 -14.48 3.24 -9.77
C ALA A 9 -13.39 2.31 -10.32
N VAL A 10 -13.51 1.88 -11.58
CA VAL A 10 -12.49 1.05 -12.25
C VAL A 10 -11.16 1.80 -12.39
N ASN A 11 -11.19 3.11 -12.65
CA ASN A 11 -9.98 3.92 -12.74
C ASN A 11 -9.28 4.02 -11.38
N THR A 12 -10.02 4.26 -10.29
CA THR A 12 -9.44 4.32 -8.93
C THR A 12 -8.79 2.99 -8.53
N ILE A 13 -9.42 1.85 -8.82
CA ILE A 13 -8.84 0.52 -8.53
C ILE A 13 -7.56 0.30 -9.34
N ARG A 14 -7.55 0.68 -10.62
CA ARG A 14 -6.36 0.56 -11.48
C ARG A 14 -5.22 1.42 -10.97
N GLU A 15 -5.52 2.67 -10.61
CA GLU A 15 -4.53 3.61 -10.08
C GLU A 15 -3.92 3.07 -8.78
N TYR A 16 -4.74 2.60 -7.83
CA TYR A 16 -4.25 2.02 -6.59
C TYR A 16 -3.32 0.81 -6.84
N ARG A 17 -3.69 -0.07 -7.77
CA ARG A 17 -2.85 -1.23 -8.15
C ARG A 17 -1.56 -0.80 -8.84
N SER A 18 -1.60 0.21 -9.71
CA SER A 18 -0.40 0.76 -10.37
C SER A 18 0.58 1.33 -9.35
N GLN A 19 0.08 2.11 -8.38
CA GLN A 19 0.92 2.66 -7.32
C GLN A 19 1.61 1.56 -6.50
N ALA A 20 0.88 0.50 -6.14
CA ALA A 20 1.45 -0.64 -5.41
C ALA A 20 2.52 -1.36 -6.23
N GLU A 21 2.28 -1.53 -7.53
CA GLU A 21 3.20 -2.15 -8.49
C GLU A 21 4.50 -1.34 -8.64
N GLU A 22 4.38 -0.02 -8.79
CA GLU A 22 5.51 0.90 -8.90
C GLU A 22 6.39 0.86 -7.64
N ILE A 23 5.76 0.84 -6.46
CA ILE A 23 6.48 0.69 -5.18
C ILE A 23 7.25 -0.64 -5.14
N ARG A 24 6.63 -1.74 -5.56
CA ARG A 24 7.30 -3.05 -5.61
C ARG A 24 8.50 -3.01 -6.55
N ALA A 25 8.29 -2.56 -7.79
CA ALA A 25 9.33 -2.52 -8.82
C ALA A 25 10.54 -1.65 -8.40
N GLU A 26 10.27 -0.49 -7.78
CA GLU A 26 11.32 0.40 -7.26
C GLU A 26 12.18 -0.29 -6.20
N LEU A 27 11.54 -0.94 -5.22
CA LEU A 27 12.26 -1.59 -4.11
C LEU A 27 12.96 -2.88 -4.56
N GLU A 28 12.33 -3.64 -5.45
CA GLU A 28 12.90 -4.85 -6.05
C GLU A 28 14.16 -4.51 -6.85
N GLY A 29 14.12 -3.46 -7.69
CA GLY A 29 15.29 -3.00 -8.43
C GLY A 29 16.47 -2.62 -7.53
N ARG A 30 16.20 -1.93 -6.41
CA ARG A 30 17.24 -1.60 -5.42
C ARG A 30 17.81 -2.84 -4.73
N ALA A 31 16.96 -3.80 -4.38
CA ALA A 31 17.38 -5.05 -3.75
C ALA A 31 18.28 -5.85 -4.70
N LEU A 32 17.87 -6.00 -5.96
CA LEU A 32 18.66 -6.68 -6.99
C LEU A 32 20.00 -6.00 -7.22
N GLN A 33 20.04 -4.67 -7.27
CA GLN A 33 21.28 -3.92 -7.41
C GLN A 33 22.22 -4.14 -6.22
N ALA A 34 21.70 -4.17 -4.99
CA ALA A 34 22.49 -4.44 -3.79
C ALA A 34 23.09 -5.86 -3.79
N LEU A 35 22.30 -6.86 -4.22
CA LEU A 35 22.77 -8.24 -4.36
C LEU A 35 23.90 -8.34 -5.39
N GLN A 36 23.78 -7.66 -6.54
CA GLN A 36 24.82 -7.61 -7.56
C GLN A 36 26.13 -6.97 -7.06
N GLN A 37 26.03 -6.05 -6.09
CA GLN A 37 27.18 -5.41 -5.44
C GLN A 37 27.78 -6.26 -4.31
N GLY A 38 27.27 -7.47 -4.06
CA GLY A 38 27.77 -8.38 -3.04
C GLY A 38 27.24 -8.10 -1.63
N ALA A 39 26.13 -7.37 -1.50
CA ALA A 39 25.48 -7.21 -0.20
C ALA A 39 24.96 -8.55 0.34
N ASP A 40 24.87 -8.67 1.66
CA ASP A 40 24.34 -9.86 2.33
C ASP A 40 22.88 -10.15 1.89
N PRO A 41 22.59 -11.32 1.28
CA PRO A 41 21.26 -11.59 0.76
C PRO A 41 20.15 -11.62 1.82
N GLN A 42 20.46 -12.11 3.02
CA GLN A 42 19.49 -12.17 4.11
C GLN A 42 19.10 -10.77 4.57
N LYS A 43 20.09 -9.87 4.72
CA LYS A 43 19.85 -8.47 5.05
C LYS A 43 19.05 -7.75 3.97
N VAL A 44 19.41 -7.94 2.70
CA VAL A 44 18.69 -7.31 1.57
C VAL A 44 17.23 -7.74 1.54
N MET A 45 16.95 -9.03 1.73
CA MET A 45 15.58 -9.55 1.73
C MET A 45 14.77 -9.02 2.93
N GLN A 46 15.35 -8.95 4.12
CA GLN A 46 14.71 -8.38 5.30
C GLN A 46 14.38 -6.90 5.10
N GLU A 47 15.31 -6.13 4.53
CA GLU A 47 15.11 -4.72 4.23
C GLU A 47 14.01 -4.50 3.17
N LEU A 48 14.02 -5.30 2.10
CA LEU A 48 12.99 -5.26 1.06
C LEU A 48 11.61 -5.52 1.66
N ALA A 49 11.45 -6.61 2.41
CA ALA A 49 10.19 -6.99 3.04
C ALA A 49 9.66 -5.89 3.97
N HIS A 50 10.55 -5.34 4.82
CA HIS A 50 10.19 -4.27 5.74
C HIS A 50 9.77 -2.99 5.02
N LYS A 51 10.57 -2.52 4.06
CA LYS A 51 10.29 -1.29 3.28
C LYS A 51 9.02 -1.43 2.45
N LEU A 52 8.82 -2.58 1.80
CA LEU A 52 7.63 -2.84 1.00
C LEU A 52 6.37 -2.81 1.85
N THR A 53 6.37 -3.55 2.97
CA THR A 53 5.24 -3.60 3.89
C THR A 53 4.88 -2.21 4.37
N ASN A 54 5.86 -1.45 4.88
CA ASN A 54 5.62 -0.11 5.40
C ASN A 54 5.08 0.85 4.34
N ARG A 55 5.60 0.81 3.10
CA ARG A 55 5.12 1.70 2.02
C ARG A 55 3.70 1.36 1.59
N LEU A 56 3.34 0.08 1.51
CA LEU A 56 2.00 -0.34 1.12
C LEU A 56 0.94 -0.01 2.19
N ILE A 57 1.27 -0.14 3.48
CA ILE A 57 0.31 0.10 4.56
C ILE A 57 0.27 1.55 5.06
N HIS A 58 1.18 2.42 4.62
CA HIS A 58 1.28 3.79 5.15
C HIS A 58 0.00 4.59 4.97
N ALA A 59 -0.54 4.62 3.75
CA ALA A 59 -1.75 5.38 3.45
C ALA A 59 -2.98 4.91 4.26
N PRO A 60 -3.35 3.61 4.27
CA PRO A 60 -4.49 3.15 5.06
C PRO A 60 -4.28 3.33 6.56
N THR A 61 -3.05 3.13 7.08
CA THR A 61 -2.73 3.37 8.50
C THR A 61 -2.97 4.84 8.87
N LYS A 62 -2.54 5.77 8.02
CA LYS A 62 -2.76 7.20 8.22
C LYS A 62 -4.25 7.56 8.20
N SER A 63 -5.03 6.96 7.30
CA SER A 63 -6.49 7.16 7.23
C SER A 63 -7.21 6.64 8.47
N LEU A 64 -6.84 5.47 8.97
CA LEU A 64 -7.37 4.92 10.22
C LEU A 64 -7.05 5.83 11.41
N GLN A 65 -5.79 6.27 11.53
CA GLN A 65 -5.36 7.18 12.59
C GLN A 65 -6.12 8.51 12.55
N GLN A 66 -6.38 9.04 11.34
CA GLN A 66 -7.12 10.27 11.18
C GLN A 66 -8.58 10.11 11.61
N ALA A 67 -9.28 9.07 11.14
CA ALA A 67 -10.67 8.80 11.55
C ALA A 67 -10.81 8.63 13.06
N ALA A 68 -9.87 7.91 13.69
CA ALA A 68 -9.82 7.76 15.14
C ALA A 68 -9.60 9.09 15.89
N ARG A 69 -8.70 9.95 15.38
CA ARG A 69 -8.45 11.29 15.97
C ARG A 69 -9.65 12.21 15.84
N ASP A 70 -10.37 12.12 14.73
CA ASP A 70 -11.54 12.95 14.45
C ASP A 70 -12.80 12.47 15.21
N GLY A 71 -12.73 11.30 15.88
CA GLY A 71 -13.88 10.68 16.56
C GLY A 71 -14.94 10.15 15.59
N ASP A 72 -14.60 9.99 14.32
CA ASP A 72 -15.49 9.55 13.26
C ASP A 72 -15.55 8.01 13.21
N ASN A 73 -16.41 7.46 14.08
CA ASN A 73 -16.56 6.01 14.25
C ASN A 73 -17.12 5.32 12.99
N GLU A 74 -17.98 5.99 12.22
CA GLU A 74 -18.53 5.42 10.98
C GLU A 74 -17.43 5.26 9.93
N ARG A 75 -16.65 6.33 9.69
CA ARG A 75 -15.51 6.27 8.78
C ARG A 75 -14.46 5.28 9.24
N LEU A 76 -14.21 5.18 10.54
CA LEU A 76 -13.28 4.21 11.11
C LEU A 76 -13.73 2.78 10.80
N GLN A 77 -15.02 2.46 10.99
CA GLN A 77 -15.54 1.13 10.69
C GLN A 77 -15.46 0.79 9.20
N ILE A 78 -15.85 1.72 8.31
CA ILE A 78 -15.75 1.51 6.85
C ILE A 78 -14.29 1.20 6.44
N LEU A 79 -13.32 1.92 7.02
CA LEU A 79 -11.90 1.67 6.74
C LEU A 79 -11.44 0.31 7.27
N ARG A 80 -11.89 -0.09 8.47
CA ARG A 80 -11.62 -1.41 9.05
C ARG A 80 -12.13 -2.54 8.16
N ASP A 81 -13.40 -2.47 7.74
CA ASP A 81 -14.03 -3.45 6.85
C ASP A 81 -13.29 -3.54 5.51
N SER A 82 -12.89 -2.39 4.94
CA SER A 82 -12.15 -2.34 3.68
C SER A 82 -10.76 -2.99 3.74
N LEU A 83 -10.20 -3.11 4.95
CA LEU A 83 -8.90 -3.73 5.23
C LEU A 83 -9.04 -5.18 5.73
N GLY A 84 -10.26 -5.70 5.86
CA GLY A 84 -10.53 -7.04 6.40
C GLY A 84 -10.26 -7.16 7.90
N LEU A 85 -10.39 -6.05 8.64
CA LEU A 85 -10.24 -6.00 10.09
C LEU A 85 -11.63 -5.98 10.74
N ASP A 86 -12.28 -7.13 10.88
CA ASP A 86 -13.54 -7.24 11.64
C ASP A 86 -13.31 -6.93 13.12
#